data_AF-A0A2D8XG50-F1
#
_entry.id   AF-A0A2D8XG50-F1
#
_cell.length_a   1.000
_cell.length_b   1.000
_cell.length_c   1.000
_cell.angle_alpha   90.00
_cell.angle_beta   90.00
_cell.angle_gamma   90.00
#
_symmetry.space_group_name_H-M   'P 1'
#
loop_
_entity.id
_entity.type
_entity.pdbx_description
1 polymer ?
#
loop_
_entity_poly.entity_id
_entity_poly.type
_entity_poly.pdbx_seq_one_letter_code
_entity_poly.pdbx_strand_id
1 'polypeptide(L)'
;MSETTEPKVTDVDSALNSILEPVQEETTEAVIEEEQITEEATEEVEATADSESEEEVESEEEVEDEEIYASESDDENHLDDASQEEPSLYTVKVNGQEEQVTLDDLKQGYSGQKYVQQGMQDAAAQKKEAVAVFEALTNERQQLAELYQSLQNGNISAPPVKPTKELFDADPIGYMKQNMEYEEQKAQYDAQMAQLQQVSQKSSEAEANAKQAYLQEQMQILQREIPEFADSNRATALKEQLVQYGTTHYGYTTEEISQITDHRAIKVLHDAMKYQDTLKGKSKAKQKLKSAKPMMKPGAKKQPTSQAKIRSRQKAKLRDSGSIDDALGLILNS
;
A
#
# COMPACT_ATOMS: atom_id res chain seq x y z
N MET A 1 -33.50 27.64 35.07
CA MET A 1 -32.86 28.51 34.07
C MET A 1 -31.38 28.56 34.35
N SER A 2 -30.62 27.63 33.76
CA SER A 2 -29.29 27.81 33.14
C SER A 2 -28.66 26.42 32.95
N GLU A 3 -28.53 26.07 31.67
CA GLU A 3 -27.93 24.85 31.13
C GLU A 3 -26.45 24.75 31.48
N THR A 4 -25.97 23.53 31.74
CA THR A 4 -24.55 23.18 31.75
C THR A 4 -24.20 22.65 30.35
N THR A 5 -23.32 23.38 29.67
CA THR A 5 -22.78 23.05 28.35
C THR A 5 -21.51 22.20 28.52
N GLU A 6 -21.52 20.98 28.01
CA GLU A 6 -20.35 20.10 27.84
C GLU A 6 -19.45 20.61 26.70
N PRO A 7 -18.11 20.57 26.82
CA PRO A 7 -17.23 20.77 25.67
C PRO A 7 -17.10 19.47 24.87
N LYS A 8 -17.74 19.45 23.71
CA LYS A 8 -17.59 18.44 22.66
C LYS A 8 -16.18 18.58 22.06
N VAL A 9 -15.29 17.63 22.33
CA VAL A 9 -14.01 17.49 21.65
C VAL A 9 -14.28 16.84 20.30
N THR A 10 -14.42 17.65 19.26
CA THR A 10 -14.41 17.21 17.87
C THR A 10 -13.20 17.82 17.20
N ASP A 11 -12.13 17.04 17.05
CA ASP A 11 -11.23 17.21 15.91
C ASP A 11 -10.41 15.93 15.69
N VAL A 12 -11.05 14.95 15.06
CA VAL A 12 -10.41 13.70 14.59
C VAL A 12 -9.62 13.98 13.30
N ASP A 13 -9.91 15.08 12.61
CA ASP A 13 -9.22 15.51 11.39
C ASP A 13 -7.79 16.03 11.67
N SER A 14 -7.52 16.49 12.89
CA SER A 14 -6.17 16.93 13.30
C SER A 14 -5.16 15.78 13.40
N ALA A 15 -5.62 14.57 13.77
CA ALA A 15 -4.76 13.38 13.82
C ALA A 15 -4.42 12.81 12.44
N LEU A 16 -5.24 13.08 11.43
CA LEU A 16 -5.03 12.61 10.05
C LEU A 16 -4.09 13.53 9.25
N ASN A 17 -4.06 14.84 9.53
CA ASN A 17 -3.13 15.77 8.88
C ASN A 17 -1.68 15.66 9.38
N SER A 18 -1.44 15.16 10.60
CA SER A 18 -0.08 14.98 11.14
C SER A 18 0.72 13.86 10.46
N ILE A 19 0.10 13.05 9.62
CA ILE A 19 0.75 11.97 8.86
C ILE A 19 1.14 12.43 7.44
N LEU A 20 0.61 13.56 6.96
CA LEU A 20 0.71 13.97 5.55
C LEU A 20 1.54 15.25 5.30
N GLU A 21 2.09 15.90 6.33
CA GLU A 21 3.00 17.02 6.12
C GLU A 21 4.45 16.55 5.92
N PRO A 22 5.11 16.93 4.80
CA PRO A 22 6.54 16.67 4.62
C PRO A 22 7.33 17.50 5.63
N VAL A 23 8.19 16.82 6.38
CA VAL A 23 9.18 17.42 7.27
C VAL A 23 10.02 18.41 6.46
N GLN A 24 9.91 19.70 6.79
CA GLN A 24 10.84 20.72 6.31
C GLN A 24 12.23 20.41 6.88
N GLU A 25 13.18 20.11 5.99
CA GLU A 25 14.59 19.97 6.35
C GLU A 25 15.13 21.32 6.83
N GLU A 26 15.38 21.44 8.13
CA GLU A 26 16.29 22.46 8.64
C GLU A 26 17.73 22.03 8.33
N THR A 27 18.34 22.76 7.42
CA THR A 27 19.77 22.76 7.14
C THR A 27 20.56 23.06 8.42
N THR A 28 21.27 22.07 8.95
CA THR A 28 22.37 22.29 9.88
C THR A 28 23.67 21.86 9.21
N GLU A 29 24.55 22.84 8.97
CA GLU A 29 25.94 22.68 8.56
C GLU A 29 26.65 21.74 9.53
N ALA A 30 27.03 20.56 9.05
CA ALA A 30 28.04 19.72 9.69
C ALA A 30 29.36 19.90 8.94
N VAL A 31 30.29 20.53 9.64
CA VAL A 31 31.70 20.70 9.27
C VAL A 31 32.35 19.34 9.03
N ILE A 32 32.99 19.24 7.87
CA ILE A 32 33.84 18.13 7.44
C ILE A 32 35.18 18.30 8.17
N GLU A 33 35.59 17.32 8.96
CA GLU A 33 37.00 17.17 9.34
C GLU A 33 37.39 15.69 9.24
N GLU A 34 38.44 15.46 8.44
CA GLU A 34 39.03 14.19 8.04
C GLU A 34 39.61 13.42 9.23
N GLU A 35 39.42 12.10 9.27
CA GLU A 35 40.38 11.24 9.96
C GLU A 35 40.65 9.95 9.17
N GLN A 36 41.94 9.65 9.09
CA GLN A 36 42.56 8.75 8.12
C GLN A 36 42.41 7.27 8.48
N ILE A 37 42.09 6.51 7.43
CA ILE A 37 42.51 5.14 7.08
C ILE A 37 43.61 4.54 7.98
N THR A 38 43.34 3.37 8.56
CA THR A 38 44.36 2.34 8.82
C THR A 38 43.79 0.96 8.47
N GLU A 39 44.44 0.30 7.53
CA GLU A 39 44.29 -1.12 7.18
C GLU A 39 44.88 -2.01 8.28
N GLU A 40 44.17 -3.09 8.63
CA GLU A 40 44.69 -4.48 8.66
C GLU A 40 43.67 -5.38 9.36
N ALA A 41 43.19 -6.42 8.65
CA ALA A 41 43.08 -7.80 9.14
C ALA A 41 42.24 -8.62 8.15
N THR A 42 42.95 -9.34 7.28
CA THR A 42 42.48 -10.49 6.53
C THR A 42 42.38 -11.70 7.47
N GLU A 43 41.23 -12.38 7.51
CA GLU A 43 41.18 -13.80 7.90
C GLU A 43 40.06 -14.51 7.13
N GLU A 44 40.47 -15.55 6.41
CA GLU A 44 39.67 -16.46 5.59
C GLU A 44 38.73 -17.31 6.43
N VAL A 45 37.51 -17.60 5.94
CA VAL A 45 36.91 -18.92 6.16
C VAL A 45 36.11 -19.36 4.94
N GLU A 46 36.38 -20.60 4.56
CA GLU A 46 35.96 -21.33 3.37
C GLU A 46 34.45 -21.54 3.19
N ALA A 47 34.11 -21.59 1.91
CA ALA A 47 33.06 -22.34 1.20
C ALA A 47 32.31 -23.45 1.96
N THR A 48 30.98 -23.40 1.83
CA THR A 48 30.20 -24.60 1.45
C THR A 48 29.22 -24.22 0.34
N ALA A 49 29.40 -24.84 -0.82
CA ALA A 49 28.42 -24.92 -1.89
C ALA A 49 27.49 -26.12 -1.61
N ASP A 50 26.19 -25.97 -1.87
CA ASP A 50 25.39 -26.86 -2.73
C ASP A 50 23.88 -26.55 -2.55
N SER A 51 23.22 -26.10 -3.61
CA SER A 51 21.92 -26.63 -4.07
C SER A 51 21.48 -25.82 -5.28
N GLU A 52 21.64 -26.41 -6.45
CA GLU A 52 20.93 -26.04 -7.68
C GLU A 52 19.41 -26.12 -7.48
N SER A 53 18.70 -25.14 -8.05
CA SER A 53 17.39 -25.36 -8.64
C SER A 53 17.16 -24.29 -9.70
N GLU A 54 17.31 -24.70 -10.95
CA GLU A 54 16.91 -23.99 -12.16
C GLU A 54 15.39 -23.76 -12.15
N GLU A 55 14.95 -22.54 -12.44
CA GLU A 55 13.63 -22.30 -13.04
C GLU A 55 13.79 -21.19 -14.08
N GLU A 56 13.79 -21.61 -15.34
CA GLU A 56 13.70 -20.77 -16.54
C GLU A 56 12.37 -20.02 -16.53
N VAL A 57 12.41 -18.70 -16.71
CA VAL A 57 11.23 -17.90 -17.10
C VAL A 57 11.47 -17.34 -18.49
N GLU A 58 10.83 -18.03 -19.44
CA GLU A 58 10.58 -17.63 -20.82
C GLU A 58 9.72 -16.36 -20.84
N SER A 59 10.28 -15.25 -21.29
CA SER A 59 9.58 -13.98 -21.49
C SER A 59 9.21 -13.83 -22.98
N GLU A 60 7.96 -14.13 -23.30
CA GLU A 60 7.34 -13.83 -24.60
C GLU A 60 6.86 -12.36 -24.59
N GLU A 61 7.58 -11.49 -25.30
CA GLU A 61 7.16 -10.12 -25.60
C GLU A 61 6.18 -10.12 -26.78
N GLU A 62 4.94 -9.70 -26.49
CA GLU A 62 3.87 -9.45 -27.46
C GLU A 62 4.06 -8.01 -28.00
N VAL A 63 4.54 -7.87 -29.23
CA VAL A 63 4.67 -6.58 -29.94
C VAL A 63 3.31 -6.14 -30.51
N GLU A 64 2.86 -4.96 -30.09
CA GLU A 64 1.63 -4.32 -30.56
C GLU A 64 1.90 -3.57 -31.89
N ASP A 65 1.29 -4.06 -32.97
CA ASP A 65 1.35 -3.51 -34.34
C ASP A 65 0.70 -2.12 -34.42
N GLU A 66 1.46 -1.09 -34.82
CA GLU A 66 0.95 0.24 -35.15
C GLU A 66 0.87 0.43 -36.68
N GLU A 67 -0.37 0.50 -37.20
CA GLU A 67 -0.69 0.70 -38.61
C GLU A 67 -0.24 2.07 -39.13
N ILE A 68 0.66 2.08 -40.12
CA ILE A 68 1.13 3.28 -40.83
C ILE A 68 0.15 3.64 -41.95
N TYR A 69 -0.42 4.84 -41.89
CA TYR A 69 -1.15 5.46 -43.01
C TYR A 69 -0.17 5.91 -44.11
N ALA A 70 -0.28 5.29 -45.28
CA ALA A 70 0.44 5.70 -46.49
C ALA A 70 -0.11 7.04 -47.03
N SER A 71 0.76 8.05 -47.11
CA SER A 71 0.55 9.25 -47.94
C SER A 71 1.60 9.24 -49.06
N GLU A 72 1.15 8.98 -50.28
CA GLU A 72 1.95 9.19 -51.50
C GLU A 72 2.25 10.69 -51.65
N SER A 73 3.53 11.05 -51.69
CA SER A 73 4.00 12.21 -52.42
C SER A 73 5.35 11.89 -53.04
N ASP A 74 5.34 11.90 -54.37
CA ASP A 74 6.45 11.68 -55.29
C ASP A 74 7.37 12.92 -55.26
N ASP A 75 8.63 12.76 -54.83
CA ASP A 75 9.72 13.68 -55.17
C ASP A 75 11.03 12.89 -55.29
N GLU A 76 11.46 12.69 -56.52
CA GLU A 76 12.75 12.13 -56.89
C GLU A 76 13.88 13.08 -56.45
N ASN A 77 14.58 12.77 -55.35
CA ASN A 77 16.01 13.06 -55.29
C ASN A 77 16.74 12.34 -54.15
N HIS A 78 17.97 11.95 -54.48
CA HIS A 78 19.06 11.49 -53.60
C HIS A 78 18.97 10.06 -53.07
N LEU A 79 19.77 9.19 -53.71
CA LEU A 79 20.56 8.23 -52.95
C LEU A 79 21.39 9.01 -51.93
N ASP A 80 21.03 8.93 -50.66
CA ASP A 80 21.98 9.10 -49.58
C ASP A 80 21.73 8.01 -48.54
N ASP A 81 22.74 7.16 -48.47
CA ASP A 81 23.13 6.24 -47.41
C ASP A 81 22.23 6.21 -46.14
N ALA A 82 21.46 5.13 -46.00
CA ALA A 82 20.96 4.69 -44.71
C ALA A 82 22.15 4.17 -43.88
N SER A 83 22.96 5.09 -43.37
CA SER A 83 23.92 4.81 -42.31
C SER A 83 23.14 4.33 -41.09
N GLN A 84 23.12 3.02 -40.85
CA GLN A 84 22.83 2.49 -39.52
C GLN A 84 23.88 3.09 -38.59
N GLU A 85 23.47 3.99 -37.69
CA GLU A 85 24.34 4.48 -36.63
C GLU A 85 24.77 3.27 -35.79
N GLU A 86 26.01 2.85 -35.92
CA GLU A 86 26.61 1.87 -35.00
C GLU A 86 26.50 2.45 -33.57
N PRO A 87 26.07 1.66 -32.58
CA PRO A 87 25.88 2.17 -31.23
C PRO A 87 27.21 2.73 -30.71
N SER A 88 27.18 3.95 -30.17
CA SER A 88 28.38 4.57 -29.61
C SER A 88 28.93 3.72 -28.46
N LEU A 89 30.16 3.25 -28.64
CA LEU A 89 30.89 2.48 -27.64
C LEU A 89 31.60 3.44 -26.68
N TYR A 90 31.43 3.21 -25.38
CA TYR A 90 32.05 3.96 -24.29
C TYR A 90 33.01 3.06 -23.53
N THR A 91 34.24 3.53 -23.30
CA THR A 91 35.21 2.78 -22.48
C THR A 91 34.94 3.04 -21.00
N VAL A 92 34.65 1.98 -20.26
CA VAL A 92 34.36 2.00 -18.82
C VAL A 92 35.30 1.04 -18.11
N LYS A 93 35.70 1.37 -16.88
CA LYS A 93 36.57 0.52 -16.06
C LYS A 93 35.74 -0.35 -15.14
N VAL A 94 35.72 -1.65 -15.41
CA VAL A 94 35.12 -2.66 -14.53
C VAL A 94 36.27 -3.45 -13.90
N ASN A 95 36.37 -3.44 -12.56
CA ASN A 95 37.44 -4.14 -11.81
C ASN A 95 38.87 -3.80 -12.29
N GLY A 96 39.10 -2.57 -12.75
CA GLY A 96 40.41 -2.10 -13.19
C GLY A 96 40.80 -2.48 -14.63
N GLN A 97 39.94 -3.20 -15.36
CA GLN A 97 40.11 -3.48 -16.79
C GLN A 97 39.23 -2.57 -17.63
N GLU A 98 39.76 -2.09 -18.77
CA GLU A 98 39.03 -1.22 -19.70
C GLU A 98 38.18 -2.07 -20.64
N GLU A 99 36.86 -1.86 -20.58
CA GLU A 99 35.86 -2.56 -21.38
C GLU A 99 35.04 -1.56 -22.19
N GLN A 100 34.70 -1.89 -23.43
CA GLN A 100 33.87 -1.04 -24.28
C GLN A 100 32.42 -1.52 -24.19
N VAL A 101 31.55 -0.67 -23.67
CA VAL A 101 30.13 -0.94 -23.45
C VAL A 101 29.28 0.10 -24.17
N THR A 102 28.05 -0.26 -24.54
CA THR A 102 27.12 0.69 -25.15
C THR A 102 26.51 1.61 -24.09
N LEU A 103 25.88 2.70 -24.54
CA LEU A 103 25.15 3.61 -23.65
C LEU A 103 23.99 2.91 -22.93
N ASP A 104 23.34 1.95 -23.60
CA ASP A 104 22.21 1.21 -23.05
C ASP A 104 22.68 0.22 -21.97
N ASP A 105 23.82 -0.45 -22.18
CA ASP A 105 24.45 -1.29 -21.14
C ASP A 105 24.80 -0.47 -19.89
N LEU A 106 25.28 0.77 -20.06
CA LEU A 106 25.56 1.68 -18.96
C LEU A 106 24.30 2.10 -18.19
N LYS A 107 23.23 2.42 -18.90
CA LYS A 107 21.94 2.78 -18.28
C LYS A 107 21.36 1.59 -17.53
N GLN A 108 21.38 0.41 -18.12
CA GLN A 108 20.90 -0.83 -17.51
C GLN A 108 21.75 -1.24 -16.30
N GLY A 109 23.07 -1.13 -16.41
CA GLY A 109 23.99 -1.39 -15.30
C GLY A 109 23.78 -0.41 -14.14
N TYR A 110 23.63 0.88 -14.43
CA TYR A 110 23.36 1.89 -13.42
C TYR A 110 21.99 1.70 -12.75
N SER A 111 20.94 1.45 -13.53
CA SER A 111 19.59 1.22 -12.98
C SER A 111 19.54 -0.06 -12.14
N GLY A 112 20.17 -1.14 -12.61
CA GLY A 112 20.30 -2.40 -11.87
C GLY A 112 21.11 -2.24 -10.58
N GLN A 113 22.27 -1.58 -10.63
CA GLN A 113 23.09 -1.32 -9.46
C GLN A 113 22.35 -0.44 -8.44
N LYS A 114 21.63 0.60 -8.91
CA LYS A 114 20.80 1.45 -8.04
C LYS A 114 19.66 0.68 -7.41
N TYR A 115 18.98 -0.19 -8.16
CA TYR A 115 17.92 -1.04 -7.64
C TYR A 115 18.44 -2.00 -6.56
N VAL A 116 19.58 -2.67 -6.79
CA VAL A 116 20.21 -3.56 -5.79
C VAL A 116 20.67 -2.78 -4.56
N GLN A 117 21.28 -1.61 -4.75
CA GLN A 117 21.71 -0.74 -3.65
C GLN A 117 20.51 -0.29 -2.81
N GLN A 118 19.42 0.12 -3.46
CA GLN A 118 18.18 0.49 -2.79
C GLN A 118 17.56 -0.71 -2.05
N GLY A 119 17.46 -1.87 -2.70
CA GLY A 119 16.94 -3.09 -2.06
C GLY A 119 17.76 -3.53 -0.85
N MET A 120 19.09 -3.37 -0.89
CA MET A 120 19.95 -3.64 0.26
C MET A 120 19.73 -2.63 1.39
N GLN A 121 19.53 -1.34 1.06
CA GLN A 121 19.21 -0.31 2.05
C GLN A 121 17.84 -0.56 2.71
N ASP A 122 16.83 -0.90 1.91
CA ASP A 122 15.48 -1.21 2.39
C ASP A 122 15.48 -2.46 3.28
N ALA A 123 16.15 -3.53 2.85
CA ALA A 123 16.30 -4.76 3.64
C ALA A 123 17.06 -4.50 4.97
N ALA A 124 18.10 -3.67 4.93
CA ALA A 124 18.82 -3.27 6.14
C ALA A 124 17.94 -2.43 7.07
N ALA A 125 17.14 -1.50 6.53
CA ALA A 125 16.20 -0.69 7.30
C ALA A 125 15.13 -1.55 7.97
N GLN A 126 14.49 -2.46 7.22
CA GLN A 126 13.50 -3.40 7.75
C GLN A 126 14.09 -4.30 8.84
N LYS A 127 15.30 -4.82 8.63
CA LYS A 127 15.98 -5.65 9.64
C LYS A 127 16.28 -4.84 10.91
N LYS A 128 16.74 -3.60 10.77
CA LYS A 128 17.01 -2.71 11.91
C LYS A 128 15.73 -2.42 12.69
N GLU A 129 14.62 -2.15 12.00
CA GLU A 129 13.32 -1.93 12.62
C GLU A 129 12.83 -3.19 13.34
N ALA A 130 12.89 -4.35 12.70
CA ALA A 130 12.49 -5.63 13.29
C ALA A 130 13.31 -5.97 14.55
N VAL A 131 14.63 -5.74 14.51
CA VAL A 131 15.51 -5.93 15.68
C VAL A 131 15.14 -4.94 16.79
N ALA A 132 14.92 -3.66 16.47
CA ALA A 132 14.54 -2.66 17.46
C ALA A 132 13.20 -2.99 18.15
N VAL A 133 12.19 -3.41 17.39
CA VAL A 133 10.89 -3.84 17.93
C VAL A 133 11.05 -5.09 18.79
N PHE A 134 11.83 -6.07 18.34
CA PHE A 134 12.07 -7.30 19.09
C PHE A 134 12.81 -7.05 20.42
N GLU A 135 13.84 -6.21 20.40
CA GLU A 135 14.58 -5.80 21.58
C GLU A 135 13.69 -5.04 22.55
N ALA A 136 12.90 -4.07 22.07
CA ALA A 136 11.95 -3.33 22.88
C ALA A 136 10.93 -4.27 23.57
N LEU A 137 10.35 -5.22 22.82
CA LEU A 137 9.38 -6.18 23.35
C LEU A 137 10.00 -7.15 24.36
N THR A 138 11.25 -7.57 24.12
CA THR A 138 11.99 -8.46 25.03
C THR A 138 12.32 -7.74 26.34
N ASN A 139 12.77 -6.50 26.26
CA ASN A 139 13.04 -5.65 27.43
C ASN A 139 11.77 -5.36 28.23
N GLU A 140 10.65 -5.09 27.55
CA GLU A 140 9.35 -4.92 28.19
C GLU A 140 8.92 -6.19 28.94
N ARG A 141 9.02 -7.35 28.29
CA ARG A 141 8.68 -8.64 28.91
C ARG A 141 9.52 -8.92 30.16
N GLN A 142 10.81 -8.58 30.14
CA GLN A 142 11.68 -8.73 31.30
C GLN A 142 11.24 -7.79 32.44
N GLN A 143 11.00 -6.51 32.15
CA GLN A 143 10.53 -5.53 33.15
C GLN A 143 9.17 -5.91 33.75
N LEU A 144 8.24 -6.41 32.93
CA LEU A 144 6.95 -6.88 33.40
C LEU A 144 7.08 -8.16 34.23
N ALA A 145 7.98 -9.09 33.86
CA ALA A 145 8.22 -10.30 34.65
C ALA A 145 8.83 -9.98 36.01
N GLU A 146 9.81 -9.06 36.07
CA GLU A 146 10.40 -8.58 37.32
C GLU A 146 9.37 -7.88 38.20
N LEU A 147 8.55 -7.02 37.60
CA LEU A 147 7.45 -6.35 38.30
C LEU A 147 6.46 -7.38 38.85
N TYR A 148 6.02 -8.33 38.03
CA TYR A 148 5.09 -9.38 38.44
C TYR A 148 5.65 -10.24 39.58
N GLN A 149 6.94 -10.57 39.53
CA GLN A 149 7.63 -11.27 40.62
C GLN A 149 7.68 -10.41 41.90
N SER A 150 7.91 -9.11 41.78
CA SER A 150 7.88 -8.18 42.92
C SER A 150 6.48 -8.10 43.55
N LEU A 151 5.42 -8.13 42.74
CA LEU A 151 4.03 -8.18 43.21
C LEU A 151 3.75 -9.50 43.95
N GLN A 152 4.14 -10.64 43.38
CA GLN A 152 3.91 -11.96 43.99
C GLN A 152 4.63 -12.13 45.32
N ASN A 153 5.83 -11.56 45.45
CA ASN A 153 6.59 -11.58 46.69
C ASN A 153 6.01 -10.65 47.78
N GLY A 154 4.96 -9.87 47.45
CA GLY A 154 4.36 -8.91 48.39
C GLY A 154 5.25 -7.69 48.64
N ASN A 155 6.20 -7.40 47.75
CA ASN A 155 7.12 -6.28 47.90
C ASN A 155 6.47 -4.91 47.64
N ILE A 156 5.23 -4.88 47.12
CA ILE A 156 4.44 -3.65 47.11
C ILE A 156 3.89 -3.44 48.51
N SER A 157 4.60 -2.61 49.28
CA SER A 157 4.17 -2.22 50.63
C SER A 157 2.79 -1.55 50.56
N ALA A 158 1.94 -1.85 51.53
CA ALA A 158 0.71 -1.10 51.72
C ALA A 158 1.03 0.39 51.92
N PRO A 159 0.13 1.31 51.52
CA PRO A 159 0.35 2.73 51.75
C PRO A 159 0.58 2.97 53.25
N PRO A 160 1.71 3.56 53.65
CA PRO A 160 2.05 3.71 55.06
C PRO A 160 1.07 4.68 55.74
N VAL A 161 0.75 4.41 57.00
CA VAL A 161 -0.21 5.19 57.78
C VAL A 161 0.54 6.23 58.60
N LYS A 162 0.17 7.51 58.45
CA LYS A 162 0.78 8.59 59.22
C LYS A 162 0.39 8.50 60.71
N PRO A 163 1.33 8.65 61.66
CA PRO A 163 1.01 8.70 63.08
C PRO A 163 0.06 9.87 63.40
N THR A 164 -0.88 9.65 64.32
CA THR A 164 -1.88 10.66 64.69
C THR A 164 -1.30 11.74 65.61
N LYS A 165 -1.90 12.94 65.58
CA LYS A 165 -1.51 14.05 66.49
C LYS A 165 -1.71 13.71 67.97
N GLU A 166 -2.69 12.88 68.29
CA GLU A 166 -2.94 12.44 69.67
C GLU A 166 -1.73 11.68 70.25
N LEU A 167 -0.99 10.95 69.41
CA LEU A 167 0.22 10.25 69.82
C LEU A 167 1.39 11.21 70.05
N PHE A 168 1.43 12.34 69.33
CA PHE A 168 2.39 13.42 69.58
C PHE A 168 2.12 14.11 70.92
N ASP A 169 0.86 14.36 71.24
CA ASP A 169 0.45 15.00 72.50
C ASP A 169 0.69 14.08 73.72
N ALA A 170 0.60 12.75 73.53
CA ALA A 170 0.81 11.75 74.58
C ALA A 170 2.29 11.34 74.77
N ASP A 171 3.05 11.16 73.68
CA ASP A 171 4.47 10.81 73.69
C ASP A 171 5.22 11.43 72.48
N PRO A 172 5.86 12.60 72.66
CA PRO A 172 6.55 13.28 71.57
C PRO A 172 7.79 12.52 71.07
N ILE A 173 8.42 11.67 71.88
CA ILE A 173 9.57 10.85 71.46
C ILE A 173 9.09 9.65 70.64
N GLY A 174 8.03 8.96 71.11
CA GLY A 174 7.40 7.86 70.39
C GLY A 174 6.85 8.28 69.02
N TYR A 175 6.23 9.45 68.95
CA TYR A 175 5.76 10.04 67.69
C TYR A 175 6.92 10.28 66.71
N MET A 176 8.04 10.85 67.16
CA MET A 176 9.17 11.13 66.26
C MET A 176 9.71 9.85 65.62
N LYS A 177 9.87 8.77 66.41
CA LYS A 177 10.30 7.47 65.90
C LYS A 177 9.33 6.92 64.84
N GLN A 178 8.03 6.95 65.12
CA GLN A 178 7.00 6.49 64.18
C GLN A 178 6.92 7.37 62.93
N ASN A 179 7.14 8.67 63.06
CA ASN A 179 7.14 9.59 61.94
C ASN A 179 8.36 9.36 61.03
N MET A 180 9.54 9.10 61.60
CA MET A 180 10.73 8.70 60.82
C MET A 180 10.48 7.39 60.06
N GLU A 181 9.92 6.38 60.73
CA GLU A 181 9.59 5.10 60.10
C GLU A 181 8.53 5.27 58.99
N TYR A 182 7.52 6.13 59.21
CA TYR A 182 6.54 6.49 58.18
C TYR A 182 7.20 7.19 56.98
N GLU A 183 8.10 8.14 57.21
CA GLU A 183 8.80 8.87 56.14
C GLU A 183 9.67 7.92 55.30
N GLU A 184 10.39 6.98 55.94
CA GLU A 184 11.16 5.95 55.25
C GLU A 184 10.27 5.02 54.42
N GLN A 185 9.18 4.51 55.01
CA GLN A 185 8.23 3.64 54.30
C GLN A 185 7.53 4.40 53.16
N LYS A 186 7.22 5.68 53.35
CA LYS A 186 6.61 6.53 52.33
C LYS A 186 7.56 6.76 51.16
N ALA A 187 8.83 7.07 51.44
CA ALA A 187 9.83 7.23 50.39
C ALA A 187 10.00 5.95 49.56
N GLN A 188 10.01 4.78 50.21
CA GLN A 188 10.06 3.49 49.52
C GLN A 188 8.80 3.22 48.69
N TYR A 189 7.61 3.48 49.25
CA TYR A 189 6.34 3.33 48.55
C TYR A 189 6.25 4.25 47.33
N ASP A 190 6.59 5.53 47.49
CA ASP A 190 6.57 6.52 46.41
C ASP A 190 7.54 6.12 45.28
N ALA A 191 8.72 5.60 45.62
CA ALA A 191 9.69 5.09 44.64
C ALA A 191 9.17 3.86 43.87
N GLN A 192 8.54 2.91 44.55
CA GLN A 192 7.91 1.74 43.91
C GLN A 192 6.77 2.16 42.99
N MET A 193 5.93 3.11 43.42
CA MET A 193 4.83 3.61 42.61
C MET A 193 5.32 4.36 41.37
N ALA A 194 6.39 5.15 41.51
CA ALA A 194 7.03 5.81 40.38
C ALA A 194 7.59 4.80 39.37
N GLN A 195 8.22 3.72 39.85
CA GLN A 195 8.71 2.62 38.99
C GLN A 195 7.55 1.93 38.26
N LEU A 196 6.45 1.62 38.95
CA LEU A 196 5.27 1.02 38.34
C LEU A 196 4.69 1.92 37.25
N GLN A 197 4.58 3.22 37.52
CA GLN A 197 4.10 4.20 36.56
C GLN A 197 5.02 4.29 35.34
N GLN A 198 6.34 4.27 35.55
CA GLN A 198 7.32 4.29 34.46
C GLN A 198 7.23 3.03 33.59
N VAL A 199 7.11 1.84 34.20
CA VAL A 199 6.95 0.58 33.46
C VAL A 199 5.64 0.58 32.67
N SER A 200 4.54 1.06 33.27
CA SER A 200 3.26 1.19 32.57
C SER A 200 3.33 2.14 31.38
N GLN A 201 4.02 3.27 31.50
CA GLN A 201 4.21 4.21 30.39
C GLN A 201 5.05 3.59 29.26
N LYS A 202 6.17 2.95 29.60
CA LYS A 202 7.03 2.26 28.62
C LYS A 202 6.31 1.11 27.92
N SER A 203 5.53 0.32 28.65
CA SER A 203 4.72 -0.77 28.09
C SER A 203 3.68 -0.24 27.10
N SER A 204 2.98 0.85 27.44
CA SER A 204 2.01 1.48 26.53
C SER A 204 2.67 2.01 25.25
N GLU A 205 3.88 2.59 25.34
CA GLU A 205 4.63 3.08 24.19
C GLU A 205 5.13 1.92 23.30
N ALA A 206 5.66 0.86 23.92
CA ALA A 206 6.09 -0.34 23.21
C ALA A 206 4.93 -1.04 22.49
N GLU A 207 3.76 -1.15 23.13
CA GLU A 207 2.55 -1.70 22.51
C GLU A 207 2.08 -0.86 21.31
N ALA A 208 2.08 0.48 21.45
CA ALA A 208 1.72 1.38 20.36
C ALA A 208 2.67 1.23 19.16
N ASN A 209 3.98 1.21 19.42
CA ASN A 209 5.00 1.02 18.38
C ASN A 209 4.88 -0.35 17.71
N ALA A 210 4.70 -1.42 18.49
CA ALA A 210 4.51 -2.76 17.95
C ALA A 210 3.24 -2.87 17.09
N LYS A 211 2.14 -2.23 17.53
CA LYS A 211 0.90 -2.15 16.75
C LYS A 211 1.09 -1.39 15.45
N GLN A 212 1.82 -0.28 15.47
CA GLN A 212 2.11 0.50 14.26
C GLN A 212 2.97 -0.29 13.27
N ALA A 213 4.05 -0.92 13.74
CA ALA A 213 4.91 -1.77 12.92
C ALA A 213 4.11 -2.93 12.29
N TYR A 214 3.27 -3.59 13.08
CA TYR A 214 2.37 -4.62 12.58
C TYR A 214 1.43 -4.09 11.48
N LEU A 215 0.78 -2.94 11.70
CA LEU A 215 -0.11 -2.35 10.69
C LEU A 215 0.62 -1.99 9.39
N GLN A 216 1.85 -1.49 9.49
CA GLN A 216 2.68 -1.19 8.32
C GLN A 216 3.04 -2.46 7.55
N GLU A 217 3.44 -3.53 8.24
CA GLU A 217 3.71 -4.84 7.64
C GLU A 217 2.45 -5.39 6.93
N GLN A 218 1.31 -5.37 7.61
CA GLN A 218 0.04 -5.83 7.03
C GLN A 218 -0.33 -5.02 5.78
N MET A 219 -0.09 -3.70 5.80
CA MET A 219 -0.32 -2.83 4.64
C MET A 219 0.64 -3.15 3.49
N GLN A 220 1.92 -3.39 3.75
CA GLN A 220 2.89 -3.79 2.72
C GLN A 220 2.49 -5.11 2.05
N ILE A 221 2.08 -6.11 2.85
CA ILE A 221 1.58 -7.39 2.32
C ILE A 221 0.33 -7.15 1.47
N LEU A 222 -0.60 -6.32 1.95
CA LEU A 222 -1.83 -5.99 1.23
C LEU A 222 -1.55 -5.27 -0.10
N GLN A 223 -0.58 -4.35 -0.16
CA GLN A 223 -0.17 -3.68 -1.40
C GLN A 223 0.44 -4.67 -2.41
N ARG A 224 1.23 -5.64 -1.94
CA ARG A 224 1.79 -6.68 -2.79
C ARG A 224 0.72 -7.61 -3.36
N GLU A 225 -0.28 -7.97 -2.56
CA GLU A 225 -1.37 -8.86 -3.00
C GLU A 225 -2.46 -8.14 -3.81
N ILE A 226 -2.72 -6.87 -3.50
CA ILE A 226 -3.73 -6.03 -4.14
C ILE A 226 -3.07 -4.69 -4.51
N PRO A 227 -2.48 -4.60 -5.72
CA PRO A 227 -1.75 -3.40 -6.17
C PRO A 227 -2.62 -2.13 -6.20
N GLU A 228 -3.95 -2.26 -6.27
CA GLU A 228 -4.87 -1.11 -6.18
C GLU A 228 -4.74 -0.34 -4.84
N PHE A 229 -4.17 -0.96 -3.79
CA PHE A 229 -3.88 -0.29 -2.52
C PHE A 229 -2.53 0.46 -2.50
N ALA A 230 -1.65 0.28 -3.48
CA ALA A 230 -0.38 1.02 -3.55
C ALA A 230 -0.60 2.49 -3.97
N ASP A 231 -1.61 2.74 -4.80
CA ASP A 231 -1.99 4.09 -5.23
C ASP A 231 -2.90 4.77 -4.20
N SER A 232 -2.48 5.87 -3.59
CA SER A 232 -3.26 6.55 -2.54
C SER A 232 -4.69 6.90 -2.94
N ASN A 233 -4.92 7.35 -4.18
CA ASN A 233 -6.26 7.71 -4.66
C ASN A 233 -7.16 6.47 -4.87
N ARG A 234 -6.58 5.38 -5.40
CA ARG A 234 -7.31 4.14 -5.66
C ARG A 234 -7.57 3.39 -4.37
N ALA A 235 -6.61 3.42 -3.44
CA ALA A 235 -6.72 2.85 -2.11
C ALA A 235 -7.93 3.45 -1.36
N THR A 236 -8.09 4.78 -1.36
CA THR A 236 -9.23 5.43 -0.71
C THR A 236 -10.55 5.02 -1.34
N ALA A 237 -10.66 5.08 -2.68
CA ALA A 237 -11.87 4.68 -3.39
C ALA A 237 -12.22 3.20 -3.15
N LEU A 238 -11.23 2.31 -3.18
CA LEU A 238 -11.42 0.89 -2.96
C LEU A 238 -11.78 0.59 -1.50
N LYS A 239 -11.20 1.31 -0.53
CA LYS A 239 -11.55 1.19 0.89
C LYS A 239 -13.02 1.59 1.14
N GLU A 240 -13.47 2.69 0.54
CA GLU A 240 -14.89 3.10 0.60
C GLU A 240 -15.81 2.05 -0.03
N GLN A 241 -15.43 1.50 -1.19
CA GLN A 241 -16.19 0.43 -1.85
C GLN A 241 -16.28 -0.83 -0.98
N LEU A 242 -15.18 -1.24 -0.34
CA LEU A 242 -15.15 -2.39 0.56
C LEU A 242 -16.04 -2.16 1.78
N VAL A 243 -15.99 -0.97 2.39
CA VAL A 243 -16.86 -0.61 3.52
C VAL A 243 -18.33 -0.64 3.09
N GLN A 244 -18.67 -0.04 1.95
CA GLN A 244 -20.03 -0.07 1.41
C GLN A 244 -20.50 -1.50 1.11
N TYR A 245 -19.62 -2.32 0.55
CA TYR A 245 -19.92 -3.71 0.25
C TYR A 245 -20.12 -4.55 1.51
N GLY A 246 -19.23 -4.41 2.51
CA GLY A 246 -19.34 -5.09 3.81
C GLY A 246 -20.62 -4.73 4.57
N THR A 247 -20.98 -3.45 4.59
CA THR A 247 -22.23 -2.97 5.22
C THR A 247 -23.47 -3.45 4.49
N THR A 248 -23.50 -3.36 3.15
CA THR A 248 -24.70 -3.68 2.34
C THR A 248 -24.94 -5.18 2.21
N HIS A 249 -23.88 -5.97 2.04
CA HIS A 249 -23.99 -7.40 1.72
C HIS A 249 -23.84 -8.31 2.94
N TYR A 250 -23.04 -7.93 3.95
CA TYR A 250 -22.76 -8.76 5.12
C TYR A 250 -23.29 -8.17 6.43
N GLY A 251 -23.74 -6.91 6.43
CA GLY A 251 -24.32 -6.27 7.61
C GLY A 251 -23.30 -5.84 8.67
N TYR A 252 -22.02 -5.76 8.30
CA TYR A 252 -21.00 -5.18 9.17
C TYR A 252 -21.24 -3.68 9.39
N THR A 253 -20.85 -3.17 10.55
CA THR A 253 -20.78 -1.74 10.80
C THR A 253 -19.50 -1.15 10.21
N THR A 254 -19.50 0.17 10.01
CA THR A 254 -18.32 0.92 9.55
C THR A 254 -17.14 0.77 10.52
N GLU A 255 -17.44 0.76 11.82
CA GLU A 255 -16.46 0.60 12.90
C GLU A 255 -15.84 -0.79 12.93
N GLU A 256 -16.62 -1.85 12.72
CA GLU A 256 -16.09 -3.21 12.67
C GLU A 256 -15.11 -3.39 11.51
N ILE A 257 -15.43 -2.82 10.34
CA ILE A 257 -14.56 -2.90 9.16
C ILE A 257 -13.29 -2.05 9.36
N SER A 258 -13.40 -0.88 9.99
CA SER A 258 -12.24 -0.01 10.23
C SER A 258 -11.28 -0.55 11.30
N GLN A 259 -11.77 -1.39 12.20
CA GLN A 259 -10.95 -2.10 13.20
C GLN A 259 -10.22 -3.33 12.64
N ILE A 260 -10.48 -3.73 11.39
CA ILE A 260 -9.77 -4.84 10.75
C ILE A 260 -8.32 -4.41 10.49
N THR A 261 -7.40 -5.03 11.22
CA THR A 261 -5.96 -4.81 11.08
C THR A 261 -5.27 -5.85 10.18
N ASP A 262 -5.89 -7.01 10.02
CA ASP A 262 -5.34 -8.15 9.28
C ASP A 262 -5.62 -8.02 7.78
N HIS A 263 -4.57 -8.09 6.96
CA HIS A 263 -4.67 -8.03 5.50
C HIS A 263 -5.58 -9.14 4.93
N ARG A 264 -5.61 -10.31 5.57
CA ARG A 264 -6.39 -11.48 5.10
C ARG A 264 -7.88 -11.20 5.07
N ALA A 265 -8.39 -10.50 6.09
CA ALA A 265 -9.80 -10.16 6.17
C ALA A 265 -10.19 -9.14 5.08
N ILE A 266 -9.32 -8.17 4.81
CA ILE A 266 -9.50 -7.20 3.72
C ILE A 266 -9.48 -7.92 2.36
N LYS A 267 -8.54 -8.84 2.15
CA LYS A 267 -8.43 -9.66 0.94
C LYS A 267 -9.70 -10.47 0.69
N VAL A 268 -10.19 -11.19 1.69
CA VAL A 268 -11.42 -11.99 1.56
C VAL A 268 -12.62 -11.11 1.20
N LEU A 269 -12.73 -9.92 1.80
CA LEU A 269 -13.79 -8.97 1.49
C LEU A 269 -13.68 -8.45 0.04
N HIS A 270 -12.46 -8.15 -0.40
CA HIS A 270 -12.17 -7.73 -1.77
C HIS A 270 -12.47 -8.83 -2.79
N ASP A 271 -12.06 -10.06 -2.53
CA ASP A 271 -12.33 -11.21 -3.40
C ASP A 271 -13.83 -11.49 -3.49
N ALA A 272 -14.54 -11.39 -2.37
CA ALA A 272 -15.99 -11.50 -2.33
C ALA A 272 -16.68 -10.40 -3.16
N MET A 273 -16.20 -9.16 -3.07
CA MET A 273 -16.70 -8.03 -3.87
C MET A 273 -16.49 -8.29 -5.36
N LYS A 274 -15.25 -8.58 -5.79
CA LYS A 274 -14.91 -8.89 -7.19
C LYS A 274 -15.71 -10.09 -7.69
N TYR A 275 -15.89 -11.13 -6.87
CA TYR A 275 -16.71 -12.29 -7.24
C TYR A 275 -18.17 -11.90 -7.52
N GLN A 276 -18.80 -11.11 -6.65
CA GLN A 276 -20.16 -10.62 -6.90
C GLN A 276 -20.24 -9.74 -8.15
N ASP A 277 -19.24 -8.92 -8.41
CA ASP A 277 -19.18 -8.10 -9.61
C ASP A 277 -19.05 -8.95 -10.89
N THR A 278 -18.29 -10.04 -10.86
CA THR A 278 -18.28 -10.98 -12.00
C THR A 278 -19.62 -11.67 -12.20
N LEU A 279 -20.37 -12.01 -11.14
CA LEU A 279 -21.71 -12.61 -11.24
C LEU A 279 -22.71 -11.61 -11.84
N LYS A 280 -22.69 -10.37 -11.36
CA LYS A 280 -23.50 -9.24 -11.91
C LYS A 280 -23.09 -8.91 -13.35
N GLY A 281 -21.80 -8.97 -13.67
CA GLY A 281 -21.26 -8.77 -15.01
C GLY A 281 -21.72 -9.85 -15.99
N LYS A 282 -21.66 -11.13 -15.57
CA LYS A 282 -22.16 -12.28 -16.35
C LYS A 282 -23.65 -12.18 -16.62
N SER A 283 -24.46 -11.72 -15.66
CA SER A 283 -25.91 -11.55 -15.89
C SER A 283 -26.20 -10.39 -16.86
N LYS A 284 -25.50 -9.25 -16.73
CA LYS A 284 -25.57 -8.14 -17.68
C LYS A 284 -25.12 -8.55 -19.08
N ALA A 285 -24.02 -9.30 -19.20
CA ALA A 285 -23.53 -9.80 -20.48
C ALA A 285 -24.54 -10.76 -21.14
N LYS A 286 -25.12 -11.68 -20.37
CA LYS A 286 -26.21 -12.56 -20.86
C LYS A 286 -27.44 -11.77 -21.31
N GLN A 287 -27.80 -10.71 -20.58
CA GLN A 287 -28.92 -9.84 -20.96
C GLN A 287 -28.61 -9.09 -22.25
N LYS A 288 -27.40 -8.52 -22.38
CA LYS A 288 -26.93 -7.88 -23.62
C LYS A 288 -26.94 -8.84 -24.79
N LEU A 289 -26.49 -10.08 -24.61
CA LEU A 289 -26.50 -11.12 -25.65
C LEU A 289 -27.93 -11.50 -26.07
N LYS A 290 -28.88 -11.60 -25.12
CA LYS A 290 -30.31 -11.83 -25.44
C LYS A 290 -30.93 -10.67 -26.22
N SER A 291 -30.51 -9.43 -25.95
CA SER A 291 -30.96 -8.24 -26.69
C SER A 291 -30.20 -8.00 -28.00
N ALA A 292 -29.07 -8.67 -28.20
CA ALA A 292 -28.28 -8.55 -29.42
C ALA A 292 -29.03 -9.25 -30.57
N LYS A 293 -29.28 -8.52 -31.65
CA LYS A 293 -29.88 -9.10 -32.86
C LYS A 293 -28.94 -10.18 -33.41
N PRO A 294 -29.46 -11.33 -33.87
CA PRO A 294 -28.62 -12.39 -34.41
C PRO A 294 -27.77 -11.84 -35.55
N MET A 295 -26.45 -12.04 -35.48
CA MET A 295 -25.56 -11.64 -36.55
C MET A 295 -25.95 -12.39 -37.82
N MET A 296 -26.16 -11.65 -38.90
CA MET A 296 -26.41 -12.25 -40.21
C MET A 296 -25.16 -13.05 -40.59
N LYS A 297 -25.36 -14.34 -40.91
CA LYS A 297 -24.26 -15.19 -41.41
C LYS A 297 -23.56 -14.52 -42.60
N PRO A 298 -22.23 -14.60 -42.72
CA PRO A 298 -21.52 -14.17 -43.92
C PRO A 298 -22.18 -14.82 -45.16
N GLY A 299 -22.59 -13.99 -46.13
CA GLY A 299 -23.29 -14.46 -47.34
C GLY A 299 -24.83 -14.51 -47.24
N ALA A 300 -25.45 -14.14 -46.11
CA ALA A 300 -26.90 -14.03 -46.02
C ALA A 300 -27.43 -12.92 -46.96
N LYS A 301 -28.37 -13.27 -47.85
CA LYS A 301 -29.00 -12.32 -48.78
C LYS A 301 -29.56 -11.12 -47.99
N LYS A 302 -29.05 -9.91 -48.28
CA LYS A 302 -29.54 -8.66 -47.68
C LYS A 302 -31.05 -8.58 -47.92
N GLN A 303 -31.84 -8.55 -46.85
CA GLN A 303 -33.27 -8.27 -46.97
C GLN A 303 -33.44 -6.86 -47.53
N PRO A 304 -34.32 -6.65 -48.52
CA PRO A 304 -34.51 -5.34 -49.12
C PRO A 304 -34.99 -4.36 -48.05
N THR A 305 -34.39 -3.17 -48.02
CA THR A 305 -34.81 -2.08 -47.13
C THR A 305 -36.28 -1.73 -47.39
N SER A 306 -36.95 -1.12 -46.40
CA SER A 306 -38.37 -0.72 -46.54
C SER A 306 -38.61 0.11 -47.82
N GLN A 307 -37.70 1.03 -48.10
CA GLN A 307 -37.63 1.82 -49.34
C GLN A 307 -37.51 0.95 -50.60
N ALA A 308 -36.59 -0.02 -50.63
CA ALA A 308 -36.42 -0.92 -51.77
C ALA A 308 -37.68 -1.78 -52.02
N LYS A 309 -38.39 -2.18 -50.95
CA LYS A 309 -39.66 -2.92 -51.05
C LYS A 309 -40.78 -2.03 -51.62
N ILE A 310 -40.86 -0.77 -51.18
CA ILE A 310 -41.83 0.21 -51.71
C ILE A 310 -41.56 0.47 -53.19
N ARG A 311 -40.31 0.73 -53.58
CA ARG A 311 -39.93 0.91 -54.99
C ARG A 311 -40.20 -0.34 -55.83
N SER A 312 -39.97 -1.55 -55.31
CA SER A 312 -40.28 -2.79 -56.04
C SER A 312 -41.78 -2.93 -56.33
N ARG A 313 -42.64 -2.52 -55.38
CA ARG A 313 -44.10 -2.53 -55.54
C ARG A 313 -44.56 -1.46 -56.53
N GLN A 314 -43.96 -0.27 -56.48
CA GLN A 314 -44.23 0.80 -57.46
C GLN A 314 -43.78 0.38 -58.88
N LYS A 315 -42.61 -0.28 -59.02
CA LYS A 315 -42.17 -0.86 -60.31
C LYS A 315 -43.15 -1.93 -60.82
N ALA A 316 -43.65 -2.80 -59.94
CA ALA A 316 -44.63 -3.81 -60.33
C ALA A 316 -45.94 -3.17 -60.80
N LYS A 317 -46.47 -2.19 -60.05
CA LYS A 317 -47.67 -1.44 -60.44
C LYS A 317 -47.53 -0.75 -61.79
N LEU A 318 -46.40 -0.09 -62.05
CA LEU A 318 -46.13 0.53 -63.34
C LEU A 318 -46.07 -0.50 -64.49
N ARG A 319 -45.50 -1.69 -64.25
CA ARG A 319 -45.46 -2.76 -65.26
C ARG A 319 -46.84 -3.30 -65.58
N ASP A 320 -47.73 -3.34 -64.60
CA ASP A 320 -49.09 -3.87 -64.75
C ASP A 320 -50.05 -2.81 -65.34
N SER A 321 -49.93 -1.54 -64.94
CA SER A 321 -50.84 -0.46 -65.34
C SER A 321 -50.38 0.30 -66.59
N GLY A 322 -49.07 0.41 -66.84
CA GLY A 322 -48.50 1.19 -67.93
C GLY A 322 -48.82 2.70 -67.88
N SER A 323 -49.40 3.20 -66.80
CA SER A 323 -49.89 4.58 -66.69
C SER A 323 -48.75 5.58 -66.48
N ILE A 324 -48.88 6.77 -67.08
CA ILE A 324 -47.94 7.89 -66.92
C ILE A 324 -47.90 8.37 -65.47
N ASP A 325 -49.04 8.33 -64.77
CA ASP A 325 -49.13 8.76 -63.36
C ASP A 325 -48.32 7.84 -62.43
N ASP A 326 -48.32 6.52 -62.69
CA ASP A 326 -47.54 5.56 -61.92
C ASP A 326 -46.03 5.68 -62.22
N ALA A 327 -45.67 6.12 -63.43
CA ALA A 327 -44.28 6.40 -63.81
C ALA A 327 -43.76 7.65 -63.08
N LEU A 328 -44.58 8.70 -63.01
CA LEU A 328 -44.26 9.92 -62.27
C LEU A 328 -44.14 9.63 -60.76
N GLY A 329 -45.07 8.85 -60.20
CA GLY A 329 -45.03 8.45 -58.80
C GLY A 329 -43.79 7.65 -58.41
N LEU A 330 -43.18 6.93 -59.36
CA LEU A 330 -41.94 6.17 -59.16
C LEU A 330 -40.67 7.04 -59.21
N ILE A 331 -40.67 8.06 -60.07
CA ILE A 331 -39.55 8.99 -60.22
C ILE A 331 -39.54 10.01 -59.06
N LEU A 332 -40.73 10.51 -58.69
CA LEU A 332 -40.88 11.56 -57.67
C LEU A 332 -40.74 11.04 -56.22
N ASN A 333 -41.04 9.76 -55.96
CA ASN A 333 -40.86 9.16 -54.62
C ASN A 333 -39.55 8.34 -54.50
N SER A 334 -38.54 8.69 -55.30
CA SER A 334 -37.22 8.03 -55.24
C SER A 334 -36.39 8.49 -54.05
#